data_AF-A0A151R1H2-F1
#
_entry.id   AF-A0A151R1H2-F1
#
_cell.length_a   1.000
_cell.length_b   1.000
_cell.length_c   1.000
_cell.angle_alpha   90.00
_cell.angle_beta   90.00
_cell.angle_gamma   90.00
#
_symmetry.space_group_name_H-M   'P 1'
#
loop_
_entity.id
_entity.type
_entity.pdbx_description
1 polymer ?
#
loop_
_entity_poly.entity_id
_entity_poly.type
_entity_poly.pdbx_seq_one_letter_code
_entity_poly.pdbx_strand_id
1 'polypeptide(L)'
;MGSKSVALVLSLNLLLLSMVSANEPVPVPAVSNKKQCPLLSICLLPPLLGGKRCCPLIQGLIDLDAAVCLCAAVDSGIGRAIGLNLDILVNLILNTCGRKLKNYKCS
;
A
#
# COMPACT_ATOMS: atom_id res chain seq x y z
N MET A 1 34.97 -40.32 -20.83
CA MET A 1 34.03 -39.25 -21.23
C MET A 1 33.06 -38.97 -20.09
N GLY A 2 33.27 -37.90 -19.33
CA GLY A 2 32.34 -37.42 -18.31
C GLY A 2 32.82 -36.05 -17.87
N SER A 3 32.00 -35.02 -17.67
CA SER A 3 30.56 -34.96 -17.75
C SER A 3 30.16 -33.52 -18.04
N LYS A 4 30.25 -33.09 -19.30
CA LYS A 4 29.68 -31.80 -19.74
C LYS A 4 28.15 -31.80 -19.53
N SER A 5 27.54 -32.97 -19.60
CA SER A 5 26.12 -33.20 -19.30
C SER A 5 25.77 -32.94 -17.83
N VAL A 6 26.57 -33.38 -16.85
CA VAL A 6 26.22 -33.18 -15.43
C VAL A 6 26.31 -31.71 -15.04
N ALA A 7 27.26 -30.95 -15.58
CA ALA A 7 27.34 -29.51 -15.34
C ALA A 7 26.12 -28.76 -15.91
N LEU A 8 25.63 -29.17 -17.08
CA LEU A 8 24.41 -28.64 -17.70
C LEU A 8 23.16 -28.99 -16.89
N VAL A 9 23.08 -30.21 -16.35
CA VAL A 9 21.95 -30.64 -15.53
C VAL A 9 21.93 -29.87 -14.21
N LEU A 10 23.07 -29.63 -13.58
CA LEU A 10 23.14 -28.86 -12.32
C LEU A 10 22.73 -27.39 -12.54
N SER A 11 23.21 -26.75 -13.61
CA SER A 11 22.88 -25.35 -13.90
C SER A 11 21.41 -25.15 -14.23
N LEU A 12 20.80 -26.08 -14.97
CA LEU A 12 19.38 -26.02 -15.30
C LEU A 12 18.50 -26.21 -14.06
N ASN A 13 18.86 -27.11 -13.14
CA ASN A 13 18.16 -27.27 -11.86
C ASN A 13 18.24 -26.00 -10.99
N LEU A 14 19.40 -25.37 -10.89
CA LEU A 14 19.56 -24.08 -10.18
C LEU A 14 18.74 -22.95 -10.81
N LEU A 15 18.64 -22.91 -12.14
CA LEU A 15 17.79 -21.96 -12.85
C LEU A 15 16.30 -22.20 -12.61
N LEU A 16 15.88 -23.46 -12.47
CA LEU A 16 14.49 -23.82 -12.16
C LEU A 16 14.12 -23.46 -10.71
N LEU A 17 15.09 -23.58 -9.79
CA LEU A 17 14.93 -23.22 -8.38
C LEU A 17 14.76 -21.71 -8.14
N SER A 18 15.32 -20.85 -9.00
CA SER A 18 15.12 -19.39 -8.88
C SER A 18 13.75 -18.92 -9.38
N MET A 19 12.98 -19.80 -10.05
CA MET A 19 11.63 -19.49 -10.52
C MET A 19 10.54 -19.80 -9.48
N VAL A 20 10.90 -20.38 -8.33
CA VAL A 20 9.95 -20.61 -7.23
C VAL A 20 9.64 -19.27 -6.57
N SER A 21 8.56 -18.65 -7.04
CA SER A 21 7.90 -17.60 -6.28
C SER A 21 7.10 -18.28 -5.18
N ALA A 22 7.31 -17.87 -3.93
CA ALA A 22 6.52 -18.34 -2.79
C ALA A 22 5.10 -17.77 -2.87
N ASN A 23 4.32 -18.25 -3.84
CA ASN A 23 2.88 -18.08 -3.88
C ASN A 23 2.26 -19.30 -3.19
N GLU A 24 2.50 -19.44 -1.89
CA GLU A 24 1.65 -20.31 -1.09
C GLU A 24 0.26 -19.67 -1.02
N PRO A 25 -0.83 -20.41 -1.30
CA PRO A 25 -2.18 -19.97 -0.99
C PRO A 25 -2.37 -20.07 0.53
N VAL A 26 -1.73 -19.17 1.28
CA VAL A 26 -2.07 -18.97 2.69
C VAL A 26 -3.41 -18.25 2.73
N PRO A 27 -4.37 -18.67 3.56
CA PRO A 27 -5.59 -17.92 3.83
C PRO A 27 -5.25 -16.71 4.72
N VAL A 28 -4.54 -15.74 4.15
CA VAL A 28 -4.41 -14.38 4.66
C VAL A 28 -4.71 -13.45 3.50
N PRO A 29 -5.50 -12.38 3.69
CA PRO A 29 -5.76 -11.41 2.65
C PRO A 29 -4.46 -10.64 2.35
N ALA A 30 -3.62 -11.18 1.47
CA ALA A 30 -2.34 -10.62 1.08
C ALA A 30 -2.52 -9.63 -0.09
N VAL A 31 -2.62 -8.35 0.26
CA VAL A 31 -2.24 -7.26 -0.65
C VAL A 31 -0.72 -7.27 -0.75
N SER A 32 -0.18 -7.81 -1.85
CA SER A 32 1.14 -7.41 -2.34
C SER A 32 1.34 -7.91 -3.76
N ASN A 33 1.11 -7.04 -4.73
CA ASN A 33 1.88 -6.91 -5.97
C ASN A 33 1.23 -5.76 -6.78
N LYS A 34 1.87 -4.59 -6.71
CA LYS A 34 1.36 -3.24 -7.02
C LYS A 34 0.61 -2.57 -5.86
N LYS A 35 0.92 -1.28 -5.72
CA LYS A 35 0.29 -0.24 -4.90
C LYS A 35 -1.22 -0.13 -5.16
N GLN A 36 -2.01 -1.14 -4.79
CA GLN A 36 -3.47 -1.04 -4.87
C GLN A 36 -3.98 -0.46 -3.56
N CYS A 37 -3.76 0.84 -3.43
CA CYS A 37 -4.51 1.65 -2.50
C CYS A 37 -6.00 1.55 -2.89
N PRO A 38 -6.91 1.23 -1.96
CA PRO A 38 -8.33 1.39 -2.22
C PRO A 38 -8.62 2.85 -2.58
N LEU A 39 -9.74 3.10 -3.26
CA LEU A 39 -10.14 4.44 -3.70
C LEU A 39 -10.44 5.35 -2.48
N LEU A 40 -9.39 5.92 -1.90
CA LEU A 40 -9.43 6.76 -0.69
C LEU A 40 -9.79 8.22 -1.02
N SER A 41 -10.00 8.55 -2.30
CA SER A 41 -10.49 9.87 -2.73
C SER A 41 -11.81 10.26 -2.03
N ILE A 42 -12.62 9.29 -1.60
CA ILE A 42 -13.85 9.55 -0.84
C ILE A 42 -13.61 10.20 0.53
N CYS A 43 -12.41 10.07 1.09
CA CYS A 43 -12.01 10.72 2.34
C CYS A 43 -11.77 12.23 2.19
N LEU A 44 -11.60 12.72 0.95
CA LEU A 44 -11.31 14.13 0.67
C LEU A 44 -12.54 14.93 0.24
N LEU A 45 -13.66 14.28 -0.10
CA LEU A 45 -14.87 15.01 -0.44
C LEU A 45 -15.42 15.69 0.81
N PRO A 46 -15.69 17.00 0.82
CA PRO A 46 -16.64 17.57 1.75
C PRO A 46 -18.02 16.94 1.47
N PRO A 47 -18.82 16.52 2.48
CA PRO A 47 -18.67 16.66 3.94
C PRO A 47 -18.00 15.45 4.63
N LEU A 48 -17.35 14.58 3.87
CA LEU A 48 -16.84 13.27 4.28
C LEU A 48 -15.39 13.29 4.80
N LEU A 49 -14.78 14.46 5.02
CA LEU A 49 -13.43 14.62 5.58
C LEU A 49 -13.29 13.79 6.87
N GLY A 50 -12.56 12.67 6.80
CA GLY A 50 -12.39 11.75 7.93
C GLY A 50 -13.69 11.12 8.45
N GLY A 51 -14.75 11.07 7.65
CA GLY A 51 -16.09 10.68 8.09
C GLY A 51 -16.41 9.17 8.04
N LYS A 52 -17.69 8.85 8.29
CA LYS A 52 -18.26 7.47 8.40
C LYS A 52 -17.91 6.51 7.26
N ARG A 53 -17.72 7.00 6.03
CA ARG A 53 -17.39 6.17 4.86
C ARG A 53 -15.88 6.02 4.66
N CYS A 54 -15.09 6.95 5.19
CA CYS A 54 -13.64 6.97 5.08
C CYS A 54 -12.98 6.06 6.12
N CYS A 55 -13.37 6.18 7.40
CA CYS A 55 -12.71 5.44 8.48
C CYS A 55 -12.74 3.90 8.34
N PRO A 56 -13.85 3.27 7.89
CA PRO A 56 -13.86 1.82 7.68
C PRO A 56 -12.87 1.37 6.59
N LEU A 57 -12.63 2.21 5.58
CA LEU A 57 -11.72 1.90 4.47
C LEU A 57 -10.25 1.91 4.93
N ILE A 58 -9.87 2.84 5.78
CA ILE A 58 -8.52 2.87 6.35
C ILE A 58 -8.35 1.91 7.54
N GLN A 59 -9.44 1.50 8.19
CA GLN A 59 -9.37 0.62 9.35
C GLN A 59 -8.78 -0.76 9.01
N GLY A 60 -9.06 -1.25 7.80
CA GLY A 60 -8.53 -2.53 7.30
C GLY A 60 -7.10 -2.47 6.77
N LEU A 61 -6.48 -1.29 6.71
CA LEU A 61 -5.10 -1.11 6.27
C LEU A 61 -4.14 -1.04 7.46
N ILE A 62 -2.91 -1.50 7.26
CA ILE A 62 -1.78 -1.23 8.16
C ILE A 62 -1.52 0.28 8.20
N ASP A 63 -1.12 0.82 9.36
CA ASP A 63 -0.88 2.26 9.57
C ASP A 63 0.04 2.90 8.52
N LEU A 64 1.09 2.19 8.09
CA LEU A 64 2.04 2.70 7.09
C LEU A 64 1.42 2.72 5.69
N ASP A 65 0.64 1.69 5.35
CA ASP A 65 -0.02 1.56 4.05
C ASP A 65 -1.16 2.58 3.92
N ALA A 66 -1.95 2.74 4.99
CA ALA A 66 -3.01 3.75 5.08
C ALA A 66 -2.46 5.17 4.85
N ALA A 67 -1.32 5.51 5.47
CA ALA A 67 -0.70 6.82 5.32
C ALA A 67 -0.18 7.06 3.90
N VAL A 68 0.54 6.09 3.31
CA VAL A 68 1.05 6.17 1.93
C VAL A 68 -0.11 6.30 0.93
N CYS A 69 -1.18 5.54 1.13
CA CYS A 69 -2.35 5.59 0.27
C CYS A 69 -3.16 6.88 0.43
N LEU A 70 -3.26 7.43 1.64
CA LEU A 70 -3.83 8.75 1.86
C LEU A 70 -2.98 9.83 1.18
N CYS A 71 -1.65 9.82 1.34
CA CYS A 71 -0.77 10.78 0.68
C CYS A 71 -0.98 10.78 -0.85
N ALA A 72 -1.03 9.60 -1.47
CA ALA A 72 -1.28 9.49 -2.91
C ALA A 72 -2.69 9.97 -3.31
N ALA A 73 -3.72 9.69 -2.51
CA ALA A 73 -5.08 10.15 -2.76
C ALA A 73 -5.24 11.68 -2.60
N VAL A 74 -4.49 12.28 -1.67
CA VAL A 74 -4.47 13.73 -1.47
C VAL A 74 -3.66 14.42 -2.57
N ASP A 75 -2.50 13.87 -2.95
CA ASP A 75 -1.62 14.40 -3.99
C ASP A 75 -2.28 14.41 -5.38
N SER A 76 -3.06 13.36 -5.69
CA SER A 76 -3.85 13.28 -6.93
C SER A 76 -5.21 13.97 -6.87
N GLY A 77 -5.63 14.48 -5.70
CA GLY A 77 -6.99 14.95 -5.43
C GLY A 77 -7.11 16.46 -5.19
N ILE A 78 -8.24 16.85 -4.57
CA ILE A 78 -8.56 18.25 -4.24
C ILE A 78 -7.49 18.90 -3.34
N GLY A 79 -6.72 18.11 -2.58
CA GLY A 79 -5.68 18.56 -1.66
C GLY A 79 -4.65 19.52 -2.28
N ARG A 80 -4.22 19.28 -3.53
CA ARG A 80 -3.35 20.21 -4.26
C ARG A 80 -4.06 21.50 -4.68
N ALA A 81 -5.36 21.43 -4.97
CA ALA A 81 -6.16 22.58 -5.40
C ALA A 81 -6.50 23.53 -4.24
N ILE A 82 -6.68 23.01 -3.02
CA ILE A 82 -6.95 23.81 -1.81
C ILE A 82 -5.68 24.44 -1.19
N GLY A 83 -4.48 24.20 -1.73
CA GLY A 83 -3.22 24.78 -1.22
C GLY A 83 -2.89 24.40 0.23
N LEU A 84 -3.53 23.37 0.76
CA LEU A 84 -3.33 22.88 2.11
C LEU A 84 -2.15 21.91 2.14
N ASN A 85 -1.38 21.94 3.24
CA ASN A 85 -0.27 21.03 3.43
C ASN A 85 -0.79 19.57 3.48
N LEU A 86 -0.24 18.73 2.61
CA LEU A 86 -0.61 17.31 2.47
C LEU A 86 -0.49 16.57 3.80
N ASP A 87 0.59 16.83 4.55
CA ASP A 87 0.85 16.22 5.86
C ASP A 87 -0.27 16.52 6.85
N ILE A 88 -0.73 17.78 6.88
CA ILE A 88 -1.78 18.23 7.79
C ILE A 88 -3.09 17.53 7.46
N LEU A 89 -3.43 17.42 6.17
CA LEU A 89 -4.69 16.80 5.76
C LEU A 89 -4.70 15.30 6.06
N VAL A 90 -3.60 14.60 5.77
CA VAL A 90 -3.47 13.17 6.07
C VAL A 90 -3.56 12.93 7.58
N ASN A 91 -2.83 13.72 8.36
CA ASN A 91 -2.84 13.59 9.81
C ASN A 91 -4.21 13.93 10.42
N LEU A 92 -4.93 14.90 9.85
CA LEU A 92 -6.29 15.25 10.25
C LEU A 92 -7.27 14.09 9.99
N ILE A 93 -7.27 13.51 8.78
CA ILE A 93 -8.15 12.38 8.43
C ILE A 93 -7.89 11.17 9.34
N LEU A 94 -6.62 10.86 9.58
CA LEU A 94 -6.23 9.77 10.48
C LEU A 94 -6.69 10.04 11.91
N ASN A 95 -6.53 11.29 12.39
CA ASN A 95 -7.01 11.71 13.71
C ASN A 95 -8.53 11.57 13.85
N THR A 96 -9.30 12.03 12.84
CA THR A 96 -10.76 11.95 12.85
C THR A 96 -11.24 10.49 12.92
N CYS A 97 -10.49 9.56 12.33
CA CYS A 97 -10.77 8.14 12.39
C CYS A 97 -10.22 7.43 13.64
N GLY A 98 -9.71 8.17 14.63
CA GLY A 98 -9.22 7.62 15.88
C GLY A 98 -7.89 6.88 15.76
N ARG A 99 -7.13 7.10 14.68
CA ARG A 99 -5.78 6.55 14.55
C ARG A 99 -4.83 7.33 15.44
N LYS A 100 -3.83 6.61 15.99
CA LYS A 100 -2.80 7.23 16.81
C LYS A 100 -2.05 8.25 15.95
N LEU A 101 -2.03 9.50 16.41
CA LEU A 101 -1.29 10.57 15.76
C LEU A 101 0.18 10.19 15.65
N LYS A 102 0.63 9.87 14.44
CA LYS A 102 2.04 9.82 14.08
C LYS A 102 2.23 10.96 13.09
N ASN A 103 3.31 11.74 13.22
CA ASN A 103 3.58 12.84 12.30
C ASN A 103 3.94 12.29 10.91
N TYR A 104 2.93 11.83 10.16
CA TYR A 104 3.09 11.30 8.83
C TYR A 104 3.54 12.42 7.89
N LYS A 105 4.49 12.09 7.03
CA LYS A 105 5.08 13.00 6.04
C LYS A 105 4.84 12.42 4.65
N CYS A 106 4.12 13.17 3.82
CA CYS A 106 3.94 12.89 2.41
C CYS A 106 5.12 13.50 1.66
N SER A 107 5.87 12.68 0.93
CA SER A 107 7.03 13.08 0.11
C SER A 107 6.67 13.27 -1.34
#